data_AF-A0A2X2V867-F1
#
_entry.id   AF-A0A2X2V867-F1
#
_cell.length_a   1.000
_cell.length_b   1.000
_cell.length_c   1.000
_cell.angle_alpha   90.00
_cell.angle_beta   90.00
_cell.angle_gamma   90.00
#
_symmetry.space_group_name_H-M   'P 1'
#
loop_
_entity.id
_entity.type
_entity.pdbx_description
1 polymer ?
#
loop_
_entity_poly.entity_id
_entity_poly.type
_entity_poly.pdbx_seq_one_letter_code
_entity_poly.pdbx_strand_id
1 'polypeptide(L)'
;MALPRSVFLTLALHGIVEAGAAWLPLDTGYPDDRLRMMLEDAQPKLLITTAEQLPRFNDIPGVESLCYNALLPTNGAESLALSLPHHTA
;
A
#
# COMPACT_ATOMS: atom_id res chain seq x y z
N MET A 1 2.12 7.42 -3.17
CA MET A 1 1.89 7.02 -1.77
C MET A 1 0.97 8.03 -1.12
N ALA A 2 -0.19 7.59 -0.64
CA ALA A 2 -1.24 8.42 -0.04
C ALA A 2 -1.55 7.91 1.37
N LEU A 3 -0.73 8.30 2.36
CA LEU A 3 -0.83 7.79 3.73
C LEU A 3 -0.98 8.92 4.74
N PRO A 4 -1.79 8.73 5.80
CA PRO A 4 -1.81 9.66 6.93
C PRO A 4 -0.48 9.61 7.67
N ARG A 5 -0.16 10.68 8.42
CA ARG A 5 1.03 10.72 9.28
C ARG A 5 0.92 9.64 10.36
N SER A 6 1.80 8.65 10.29
CA SER A 6 1.89 7.53 11.23
C SER A 6 3.26 6.85 11.08
N VAL A 7 3.54 5.84 11.91
CA VAL A 7 4.74 5.00 11.76
C VAL A 7 4.78 4.27 10.41
N PHE A 8 3.62 3.92 9.85
CA PHE A 8 3.51 3.22 8.57
C PHE A 8 3.97 4.08 7.39
N LEU A 9 3.87 5.41 7.49
CA LEU A 9 4.45 6.31 6.49
C LEU A 9 5.98 6.15 6.45
N THR A 10 6.64 6.15 7.60
CA THR A 10 8.09 5.94 7.69
C THR A 10 8.49 4.55 7.20
N LEU A 11 7.76 3.51 7.60
CA LEU A 11 8.02 2.14 7.15
C LEU A 11 7.84 1.99 5.64
N ALA A 12 6.79 2.59 5.06
CA ALA A 12 6.55 2.56 3.63
C ALA A 12 7.68 3.25 2.84
N LEU A 13 8.16 4.42 3.31
CA LEU A 13 9.30 5.09 2.69
C LEU A 13 10.56 4.24 2.69
N HIS A 14 10.89 3.62 3.83
CA HIS A 14 12.04 2.72 3.91
C HIS A 14 11.84 1.51 3.00
N GLY A 15 10.67 0.86 3.04
CA GLY A 15 10.38 -0.28 2.17
C GLY A 15 10.51 0.04 0.68
N ILE A 16 10.10 1.25 0.25
CA ILE A 16 10.28 1.71 -1.13
C ILE A 16 11.77 1.86 -1.48
N VAL A 17 12.55 2.50 -0.60
CA VAL A 17 13.99 2.70 -0.82
C VAL A 17 14.76 1.37 -0.79
N GLU A 18 14.46 0.48 0.14
CA GLU A 18 15.05 -0.85 0.25
C GLU A 18 14.73 -1.71 -0.98
N ALA A 19 13.56 -1.53 -1.59
CA ALA A 19 13.20 -2.15 -2.87
C ALA A 19 13.88 -1.49 -4.10
N GLY A 20 14.72 -0.47 -3.89
CA GLY A 20 15.40 0.27 -4.96
C GLY A 20 14.46 1.15 -5.79
N ALA A 21 13.29 1.51 -5.26
CA ALA A 21 12.28 2.29 -5.95
C ALA A 21 12.25 3.75 -5.49
N ALA A 22 11.59 4.60 -6.27
CA ALA A 22 11.28 5.98 -5.91
C ALA A 22 9.83 6.09 -5.44
N TRP A 23 9.52 7.09 -4.62
CA TRP A 23 8.15 7.38 -4.18
C TRP A 23 7.67 8.74 -4.70
N LEU A 24 6.37 8.81 -4.97
CA LEU A 24 5.63 10.06 -5.20
C LEU A 24 4.73 10.31 -3.98
N PRO A 25 4.95 11.36 -3.17
CA PRO A 25 4.03 11.73 -2.10
C PRO A 25 2.75 12.34 -2.69
N LEU A 26 1.60 11.80 -2.30
CA LEU A 26 0.29 12.34 -2.65
C LEU A 26 -0.32 13.01 -1.42
N ASP A 27 -0.73 14.26 -1.57
CA ASP A 27 -1.53 14.96 -0.57
C ASP A 27 -3.01 14.68 -0.81
N THR A 28 -3.65 13.93 0.08
CA THR A 28 -5.06 13.59 -0.02
C THR A 28 -6.00 14.79 0.17
N GLY A 29 -5.48 15.96 0.56
CA GLY A 29 -6.21 17.23 0.53
C GLY A 29 -6.43 17.78 -0.88
N TYR A 30 -5.71 17.28 -1.89
CA TYR A 30 -5.95 17.68 -3.28
C TYR A 30 -7.23 17.07 -3.86
N PRO A 31 -7.87 17.77 -4.82
CA PRO A 31 -9.00 17.22 -5.57
C PRO A 31 -8.56 16.01 -6.41
N ASP A 32 -9.52 15.12 -6.69
CA ASP A 32 -9.27 13.83 -7.35
C ASP A 32 -8.64 13.99 -8.74
N ASP A 33 -9.06 14.98 -9.53
CA ASP A 33 -8.49 15.24 -10.85
C ASP A 33 -6.99 15.54 -10.80
N ARG A 34 -6.54 16.27 -9.76
CA ARG A 34 -5.12 16.57 -9.57
C ARG A 34 -4.33 15.32 -9.19
N LEU A 35 -4.89 14.48 -8.31
CA LEU A 35 -4.28 13.22 -7.93
C LEU A 35 -4.18 12.26 -9.11
N ARG A 36 -5.21 12.21 -9.95
CA ARG A 36 -5.25 11.42 -11.17
C ARG A 36 -4.17 11.87 -12.16
N MET A 37 -4.08 13.17 -12.45
CA MET A 37 -3.04 13.74 -13.31
C MET A 37 -1.63 13.36 -12.81
N MET A 38 -1.36 13.50 -11.52
CA MET A 38 -0.06 13.12 -10.93
C MET A 38 0.26 11.63 -11.12
N LEU A 39 -0.75 10.75 -11.06
CA LEU A 39 -0.60 9.31 -11.22
C LEU A 39 -0.48 8.91 -12.70
N GLU A 40 -1.18 9.58 -13.60
CA GLU A 40 -1.06 9.43 -15.05
C GLU A 40 0.34 9.82 -15.54
N ASP A 41 0.89 10.92 -15.03
CA ASP A 41 2.24 11.39 -15.37
C ASP A 41 3.33 10.46 -14.82
N ALA A 42 3.19 10.01 -13.56
CA ALA A 42 4.22 9.23 -12.89
C ALA A 42 4.18 7.73 -13.22
N GLN A 43 3.03 7.22 -13.67
CA GLN A 43 2.79 5.79 -13.98
C GLN A 43 3.37 4.83 -12.92
N PRO A 44 3.01 4.97 -11.63
CA PRO A 44 3.59 4.13 -10.59
C PRO A 44 3.12 2.68 -10.73
N LYS A 45 4.00 1.73 -10.43
CA LYS A 45 3.63 0.31 -10.40
C LYS A 45 2.74 -0.06 -9.20
N LEU A 46 2.89 0.67 -8.09
CA LEU A 46 2.21 0.38 -6.82
C LEU A 46 1.77 1.67 -6.12
N LEU A 47 0.52 1.69 -5.66
CA LEU A 47 -0.03 2.69 -4.76
C LEU A 47 -0.15 2.12 -3.34
N ILE A 48 0.65 2.66 -2.41
CA ILE A 48 0.48 2.39 -0.98
C ILE A 48 -0.50 3.42 -0.40
N THR A 49 -1.59 2.94 0.17
CA THR A 49 -2.72 3.75 0.67
C THR A 49 -3.41 3.11 1.89
N THR A 50 -4.53 3.66 2.33
CA THR A 50 -5.44 3.04 3.32
C THR A 50 -6.73 2.57 2.65
N ALA A 51 -7.42 1.60 3.27
CA ALA A 51 -8.71 1.10 2.79
C ALA A 51 -9.76 2.23 2.63
N GLU A 52 -9.71 3.25 3.48
CA GLU A 52 -10.62 4.40 3.45
C GLU A 52 -10.34 5.34 2.27
N GLN A 53 -9.06 5.45 1.85
CA GLN A 53 -8.66 6.31 0.72
C GLN A 53 -8.72 5.57 -0.62
N LEU A 54 -8.67 4.23 -0.60
CA LEU A 54 -8.68 3.38 -1.80
C LEU A 54 -9.80 3.71 -2.81
N PRO A 55 -11.06 4.00 -2.43
CA PRO A 55 -12.12 4.32 -3.38
C PRO A 55 -11.80 5.47 -4.35
N ARG A 56 -10.95 6.42 -3.94
CA ARG A 56 -10.53 7.56 -4.79
C ARG A 56 -9.59 7.16 -5.92
N PHE A 57 -8.99 5.98 -5.84
CA PHE A 57 -7.97 5.49 -6.76
C PHE A 57 -8.36 4.22 -7.54
N ASN A 58 -9.56 3.68 -7.30
CA ASN A 58 -10.02 2.44 -7.93
C ASN A 58 -10.13 2.52 -9.46
N ASP A 59 -10.34 3.72 -10.00
CA ASP A 59 -10.53 3.95 -11.44
C ASP A 59 -9.21 4.29 -12.16
N ILE A 60 -8.06 3.99 -11.57
CA ILE A 60 -6.75 4.24 -12.17
C ILE A 60 -6.23 2.92 -12.77
N PRO A 61 -6.23 2.79 -14.10
CA PRO A 61 -5.88 1.53 -14.74
C PRO A 61 -4.39 1.21 -14.55
N GLY A 62 -4.09 -0.06 -14.28
CA GLY A 62 -2.72 -0.58 -14.26
C GLY A 62 -1.90 -0.30 -13.00
N VAL A 63 -2.49 0.34 -11.98
CA VAL A 63 -1.81 0.59 -10.69
C VAL A 63 -2.30 -0.43 -9.66
N GLU A 64 -1.40 -1.29 -9.19
CA GLU A 64 -1.70 -2.18 -8.06
C GLU A 64 -1.80 -1.34 -6.78
N SER A 65 -2.71 -1.70 -5.87
CA SER A 65 -2.90 -0.98 -4.60
C SER A 65 -2.65 -1.86 -3.39
N LEU A 66 -1.83 -1.38 -2.46
CA LEU A 66 -1.57 -1.99 -1.17
C LEU A 66 -2.17 -1.13 -0.06
N CYS A 67 -3.17 -1.66 0.65
CA CYS A 67 -3.74 -1.04 1.84
C CYS A 67 -3.08 -1.63 3.09
N TYR A 68 -2.26 -0.85 3.80
CA TYR A 68 -1.52 -1.38 4.97
C TYR A 68 -2.44 -1.77 6.14
N ASN A 69 -3.65 -1.23 6.17
CA ASN A 69 -4.68 -1.51 7.18
C ASN A 69 -5.71 -2.56 6.72
N ALA A 70 -5.52 -3.16 5.54
CA ALA A 70 -6.33 -4.27 5.08
C ALA A 70 -5.58 -5.59 5.26
N LEU A 71 -6.33 -6.68 5.44
CA LEU A 71 -5.75 -8.02 5.40
C LEU A 71 -5.25 -8.31 3.98
N LEU A 72 -4.05 -8.87 3.87
CA LEU A 72 -3.55 -9.37 2.60
C LEU A 72 -4.39 -10.57 2.15
N PRO A 73 -4.69 -10.68 0.85
CA PRO A 73 -5.36 -11.86 0.33
C PRO A 73 -4.52 -13.11 0.58
N THR A 74 -5.17 -14.17 1.05
CA THR A 74 -4.51 -15.46 1.33
C THR A 74 -4.30 -16.22 0.01
N ASN A 75 -3.25 -15.89 -0.73
CA ASN A 75 -2.83 -16.69 -1.87
C ASN A 75 -1.77 -17.71 -1.42
N GLY A 76 -2.08 -19.01 -1.54
CA GLY A 76 -1.16 -20.10 -1.24
C GLY A 76 -1.03 -20.42 0.25
N ALA A 77 -2.16 -20.63 0.94
CA ALA A 77 -2.20 -20.98 2.35
C ALA A 77 -1.64 -22.40 2.62
N GLU A 78 -0.32 -22.58 2.52
CA GLU A 78 0.31 -23.44 3.51
C GLU A 78 0.10 -22.76 4.85
N SER A 79 -0.61 -23.45 5.74
CA SER A 79 -0.71 -23.04 7.13
C SER A 79 0.72 -22.76 7.61
N LEU A 80 0.97 -21.54 8.07
CA LEU A 80 2.18 -21.25 8.85
C LEU A 80 2.25 -22.39 9.87
N ALA A 81 3.36 -23.15 9.86
CA ALA A 81 3.57 -24.31 10.73
C ALA A 81 3.81 -23.83 12.18
N LEU A 82 2.86 -23.05 12.69
CA LEU A 82 2.86 -22.45 13.99
C LEU A 82 2.86 -23.58 15.02
N SER A 83 3.74 -23.47 16.01
CA SER A 83 3.76 -24.38 17.13
C SER A 83 2.38 -24.41 17.79
N LEU A 84 1.79 -25.60 17.88
CA LEU A 84 0.56 -25.80 18.63
C LEU A 84 0.88 -25.77 20.13
N PRO A 85 -0.08 -25.42 21.00
CA PRO A 85 0.15 -25.34 22.44
C PRO A 85 0.74 -26.63 23.05
N HIS A 86 0.53 -27.78 22.42
CA HIS A 86 1.08 -29.07 22.86
C HIS A 86 2.47 -29.40 22.32
N HIS A 87 3.07 -28.55 21.47
CA HIS A 87 4.44 -28.71 20.97
C HIS A 87 5.51 -28.18 21.95
N THR A 88 5.11 -27.46 23.00
CA THR A 88 6.01 -26.84 24.00
C THR A 88 5.81 -27.37 25.42
N ALA A 89 5.15 -28.53 25.57
CA ALA A 89 4.93 -29.21 26.85
C ALA A 89 6.08 -30.18 27.18
#